data_AF-A0A537QYT4-F1
#
_entry.id   AF-A0A537QYT4-F1
#
_cell.length_a   1.000
_cell.length_b   1.000
_cell.length_c   1.000
_cell.angle_alpha   90.00
_cell.angle_beta   90.00
_cell.angle_gamma   90.00
#
_symmetry.space_group_name_H-M   'P 1'
#
loop_
_entity.id
_entity.type
_entity.pdbx_description
1 polymer ?
#
loop_
_entity_poly.entity_id
_entity_poly.type
_entity_poly.pdbx_seq_one_letter_code
_entity_poly.pdbx_strand_id
1 'polypeptide(L)'
;LFKVATIKAYCRRANVEKVDAGPKGAVITFRDNKFAQPERLIYFIRQHGQAARVRPDMKVVFFQEWETPEERLTGTTEILRQLANLAEDRKAA
;
A
#
# COMPACT_ATOMS: atom_id res chain seq x y z
N LEU A 1 -0.18 18.95 -9.28
CA LEU A 1 1.19 18.45 -9.00
C LEU A 1 1.41 17.96 -7.57
N PHE A 2 0.97 18.66 -6.53
CA PHE A 2 1.27 18.31 -5.13
C PHE A 2 0.87 16.88 -4.70
N LYS A 3 -0.29 16.38 -5.16
CA LYS A 3 -0.76 15.02 -4.81
C LYS A 3 0.24 13.91 -5.20
N VAL A 4 0.91 14.03 -6.34
CA VAL A 4 1.88 13.04 -6.82
C VAL A 4 3.17 13.06 -5.97
N ALA A 5 3.60 14.24 -5.53
CA ALA A 5 4.75 14.37 -4.64
C ALA A 5 4.48 13.70 -3.28
N THR A 6 3.27 13.86 -2.74
CA THR A 6 2.84 13.20 -1.49
C THR A 6 2.85 11.68 -1.63
N ILE A 7 2.30 11.14 -2.72
CA ILE A 7 2.32 9.71 -3.04
C ILE A 7 3.76 9.19 -3.07
N LYS A 8 4.67 9.87 -3.78
CA LYS A 8 6.09 9.48 -3.84
C LYS A 8 6.76 9.50 -2.48
N ALA A 9 6.42 10.47 -1.62
CA ALA A 9 6.94 10.53 -0.26
C ALA A 9 6.48 9.31 0.56
N TYR A 10 5.19 8.94 0.50
CA TYR A 10 4.69 7.74 1.17
C TYR A 10 5.32 6.46 0.64
N CYS A 11 5.48 6.33 -0.69
CA CYS A 11 6.16 5.16 -1.27
C CYS A 11 7.57 5.00 -0.70
N ARG A 12 8.35 6.10 -0.63
CA ARG A 12 9.70 6.06 -0.07
C ARG A 12 9.71 5.64 1.41
N ARG A 13 8.79 6.18 2.21
CA ARG A 13 8.65 5.87 3.65
C ARG A 13 8.26 4.40 3.89
N ALA A 14 7.38 3.87 3.06
CA ALA A 14 6.89 2.49 3.13
C ALA A 14 7.78 1.45 2.43
N ASN A 15 8.92 1.84 1.87
CA ASN A 15 9.78 1.00 1.02
C ASN A 15 9.05 0.40 -0.21
N VAL A 16 8.12 1.15 -0.80
CA VAL A 16 7.41 0.76 -2.03
C VAL A 16 8.25 1.14 -3.25
N GLU A 17 8.49 0.16 -4.11
CA GLU A 17 9.15 0.33 -5.40
C GLU A 17 8.15 0.79 -6.47
N LYS A 18 6.99 0.13 -6.53
CA LYS A 18 5.98 0.37 -7.56
C LYS A 18 4.57 0.25 -6.99
N VAL A 19 3.71 1.15 -7.46
CA VAL A 19 2.26 1.11 -7.24
C VAL A 19 1.54 1.12 -8.57
N ASP A 20 0.74 0.09 -8.82
CA ASP A 20 -0.11 -0.02 -10.01
C ASP A 20 -1.57 0.13 -9.56
N ALA A 21 -2.18 1.29 -9.81
CA ALA A 21 -3.57 1.58 -9.45
C ALA A 21 -4.46 1.48 -10.68
N GLY A 22 -5.56 0.72 -10.58
CA GLY A 22 -6.52 0.49 -11.64
C GLY A 22 -7.96 0.46 -11.12
N PRO A 23 -8.95 0.22 -12.00
CA PRO A 23 -10.36 0.24 -11.61
C PRO A 23 -10.74 -0.78 -10.53
N LYS A 24 -9.96 -1.84 -10.39
CA LYS A 24 -10.17 -2.93 -9.42
C LYS A 24 -9.29 -2.82 -8.16
N GLY A 25 -8.73 -1.64 -7.90
CA GLY A 25 -7.89 -1.36 -6.75
C GLY A 25 -6.41 -1.19 -7.11
N ALA A 26 -5.51 -1.67 -6.25
CA ALA A 26 -4.07 -1.40 -6.38
C ALA A 26 -3.20 -2.63 -6.12
N VAL A 27 -2.07 -2.69 -6.84
CA VAL A 27 -0.99 -3.65 -6.59
C VAL A 27 0.23 -2.89 -6.10
N ILE A 28 0.76 -3.30 -4.96
CA ILE A 28 1.94 -2.73 -4.30
C ILE A 28 3.10 -3.72 -4.42
N THR A 29 4.22 -3.23 -4.95
CA THR A 29 5.49 -3.95 -5.00
C THR A 29 6.49 -3.26 -4.09
N PHE A 30 7.07 -4.01 -3.16
CA PHE A 30 8.08 -3.49 -2.23
C PHE A 30 9.49 -3.65 -2.81
N ARG A 31 10.37 -2.71 -2.51
CA ARG A 31 11.79 -2.81 -2.88
C ARG A 31 12.42 -4.01 -2.17
N ASP A 32 13.18 -4.80 -2.91
CA ASP A 32 13.82 -6.04 -2.46
C ASP A 32 12.84 -7.07 -1.87
N ASN A 33 11.54 -6.94 -2.19
CA ASN A 33 10.45 -7.70 -1.59
C ASN A 33 10.41 -7.62 -0.05
N LYS A 34 10.85 -6.49 0.53
CA LYS A 34 10.95 -6.29 1.98
C LYS A 34 10.08 -5.15 2.46
N PHE A 35 9.36 -5.41 3.54
CA PHE A 35 8.68 -4.40 4.33
C PHE A 35 9.35 -4.31 5.71
N ALA A 36 9.44 -3.10 6.27
CA ALA A 36 10.18 -2.86 7.52
C ALA A 36 9.66 -3.70 8.70
N GLN A 37 8.34 -3.96 8.74
CA GLN A 37 7.67 -4.69 9.81
C GLN A 37 6.73 -5.77 9.22
N PRO A 38 7.26 -6.93 8.76
CA PRO A 38 6.48 -7.92 8.00
C PRO A 38 5.26 -8.47 8.75
N GLU A 39 5.37 -8.71 10.05
CA GLU A 39 4.27 -9.23 10.88
C GLU A 39 3.08 -8.28 10.91
N ARG A 40 3.35 -6.98 11.01
CA ARG A 40 2.32 -5.95 10.99
C ARG A 40 1.66 -5.81 9.64
N LEU A 41 2.44 -5.92 8.57
CA LEU A 41 1.89 -5.95 7.22
C LEU A 41 0.93 -7.12 7.04
N ILE A 42 1.31 -8.31 7.52
CA ILE A 42 0.45 -9.50 7.47
C ILE A 42 -0.82 -9.27 8.29
N TYR A 43 -0.70 -8.74 9.51
CA TYR A 43 -1.86 -8.43 10.35
C TYR A 43 -2.79 -7.42 9.67
N PHE A 44 -2.24 -6.32 9.16
CA PHE A 44 -2.96 -5.30 8.42
C PHE A 44 -3.72 -5.89 7.22
N ILE A 45 -3.06 -6.71 6.40
CA ILE A 45 -3.70 -7.38 5.26
C ILE A 45 -4.82 -8.32 5.72
N ARG A 46 -4.61 -9.07 6.81
CA ARG A 46 -5.64 -9.97 7.37
C ARG A 46 -6.87 -9.20 7.85
N GLN A 47 -6.72 -7.99 8.38
CA GLN A 47 -7.86 -7.15 8.79
C GLN A 47 -8.75 -6.74 7.61
N HIS A 48 -8.19 -6.65 6.40
CA HIS A 48 -8.96 -6.40 5.18
C HIS A 48 -9.67 -7.65 4.63
N GLY A 49 -9.40 -8.83 5.19
CA GLY A 49 -10.04 -10.08 4.77
C GLY A 49 -9.87 -10.36 3.27
N GLN A 50 -10.97 -10.47 2.53
CA GLN A 50 -10.93 -10.71 1.08
C GLN A 50 -10.54 -9.47 0.26
N ALA A 51 -10.59 -8.28 0.86
CA ALA A 51 -10.27 -7.02 0.18
C ALA A 51 -8.77 -6.74 0.07
N ALA A 52 -7.90 -7.54 0.71
CA ALA A 52 -6.47 -7.48 0.49
C ALA A 52 -5.81 -8.87 0.53
N ARG A 53 -4.79 -9.10 -0.28
CA ARG A 53 -4.04 -10.36 -0.26
C ARG A 53 -2.56 -10.19 -0.60
N VAL A 54 -1.73 -11.05 -0.02
CA VAL A 54 -0.35 -11.25 -0.45
C VAL A 54 -0.35 -12.27 -1.58
N ARG A 55 0.31 -11.95 -2.69
CA ARG A 55 0.52 -12.85 -3.82
C ARG A 55 1.80 -13.69 -3.62
N PRO A 56 1.97 -14.81 -4.34
CA PRO A 56 3.20 -15.61 -4.30
C PRO A 56 4.47 -14.84 -4.70
N ASP A 57 4.34 -13.80 -5.53
CA ASP A 57 5.43 -12.92 -5.93
C ASP A 57 5.75 -11.81 -4.92
N MET A 58 5.36 -11.98 -3.65
CA MET A 58 5.54 -11.03 -2.53
C MET A 58 4.93 -9.63 -2.75
N LYS A 59 4.00 -9.51 -3.70
CA LYS A 59 3.21 -8.29 -3.90
C LYS A 59 1.95 -8.29 -3.05
N VAL A 60 1.48 -7.10 -2.69
CA VAL A 60 0.22 -6.93 -1.98
C VAL A 60 -0.81 -6.35 -2.94
N VAL A 61 -1.98 -6.97 -3.01
CA VAL A 61 -3.10 -6.51 -3.83
C VAL A 61 -4.22 -6.07 -2.91
N PHE A 62 -4.76 -4.88 -3.17
CA PHE A 62 -5.98 -4.36 -2.56
C PHE A 62 -7.08 -4.37 -3.62
N PHE A 63 -8.20 -5.01 -3.31
CA PHE A 63 -9.38 -5.04 -4.15
C PHE A 63 -10.34 -3.95 -3.70
N GLN A 64 -10.57 -2.99 -4.58
CA GLN A 64 -11.46 -1.84 -4.39
C GLN A 64 -12.11 -1.54 -5.75
N GLU A 65 -13.25 -0.87 -5.75
CA GLU A 65 -13.86 -0.38 -7.00
C GLU A 65 -13.59 1.11 -7.11
N TRP A 66 -12.81 1.49 -8.11
CA TRP A 66 -12.43 2.89 -8.39
C TRP A 66 -12.78 3.22 -9.84
N GLU A 67 -13.98 3.72 -10.06
CA GLU A 67 -14.50 4.01 -11.40
C GLU A 67 -13.80 5.24 -12.00
N THR A 68 -13.56 6.24 -11.16
CA THR A 68 -13.00 7.53 -11.57
C THR A 68 -11.48 7.62 -11.32
N PRO A 69 -10.75 8.41 -12.13
CA PRO A 69 -9.36 8.75 -11.82
C PRO A 69 -9.15 9.35 -10.43
N GLU A 70 -10.10 10.15 -9.94
CA GLU A 70 -10.07 10.80 -8.64
C GLU A 70 -10.16 9.79 -7.48
N GLU A 71 -11.05 8.80 -7.59
CA GLU A 71 -11.15 7.70 -6.62
C GLU A 71 -9.87 6.87 -6.60
N ARG A 72 -9.33 6.54 -7.78
CA ARG A 72 -8.05 5.81 -7.87
C ARG A 72 -6.93 6.55 -7.16
N LEU A 73 -6.83 7.86 -7.40
CA LEU A 73 -5.78 8.68 -6.79
C LEU A 73 -5.96 8.75 -5.26
N THR A 74 -7.19 8.97 -4.80
CA THR A 74 -7.51 9.11 -3.37
C THR A 74 -7.31 7.79 -2.64
N GLY A 75 -7.89 6.69 -3.15
CA GLY A 75 -7.75 5.37 -2.57
C GLY A 75 -6.30 4.89 -2.52
N THR A 76 -5.53 5.12 -3.60
CA THR A 76 -4.09 4.81 -3.62
C THR A 76 -3.32 5.64 -2.59
N THR A 77 -3.64 6.93 -2.47
CA THR A 77 -2.99 7.82 -1.48
C THR A 77 -3.24 7.32 -0.05
N GLU A 78 -4.47 6.91 0.26
CA GLU A 78 -4.82 6.41 1.59
C GLU A 78 -4.14 5.08 1.92
N ILE A 79 -4.09 4.14 0.97
CA ILE A 79 -3.36 2.87 1.15
C ILE A 79 -1.89 3.16 1.44
N LEU A 80 -1.25 4.01 0.64
CA LEU A 80 0.17 4.33 0.81
C LEU A 80 0.45 5.08 2.12
N ARG A 81 -0.45 5.97 2.55
CA ARG A 81 -0.35 6.64 3.85
C ARG A 81 -0.38 5.64 5.00
N GLN A 82 -1.31 4.68 4.96
CA GLN A 82 -1.42 3.64 5.98
C GLN A 82 -0.17 2.74 5.99
N LEU A 83 0.33 2.34 4.82
CA LEU A 83 1.57 1.55 4.72
C LEU A 83 2.80 2.33 5.22
N ALA A 84 2.89 3.63 4.94
CA ALA A 84 3.98 4.48 5.43
C ALA A 84 3.96 4.58 6.96
N ASN A 85 2.79 4.81 7.56
CA ASN A 85 2.64 4.84 9.01
C ASN A 85 2.96 3.47 9.62
N LEU A 86 2.50 2.38 9.00
CA LEU A 86 2.78 1.01 9.46
C LEU A 86 4.27 0.68 9.44
N ALA A 87 5.02 1.21 8.46
CA ALA A 87 6.46 1.03 8.36
C ALA A 87 7.21 1.83 9.44
N GLU A 88 6.76 3.05 9.72
CA GLU A 88 7.43 4.00 10.62
C GLU A 88 7.08 3.86 12.09
N ASP A 89 5.86 3.41 12.40
CA ASP A 89 5.39 3.28 13.76
C ASP A 89 6.27 2.27 14.50
N ARG A 90 7.29 2.78 15.21
CA ARG A 90 8.04 2.03 16.20
C ARG A 90 7.30 2.13 17.54
N LYS A 91 6.11 1.55 17.64
CA LYS A 91 5.59 1.24 18.98
C LYS A 91 6.03 -0.15 19.38
N ALA A 92 7.00 -0.15 20.30
CA ALA A 92 7.44 -1.30 21.07
C ALA A 92 6.25 -2.16 21.51
N ALA A 93 6.35 -3.45 21.21
CA ALA A 93 5.90 -4.49 22.11
C ALA A 93 7.18 -5.21 22.57
#